data_AF-A0A967JSH8-F1
#
_entry.id   AF-A0A967JSH8-F1
#
_cell.length_a   1.000
_cell.length_b   1.000
_cell.length_c   1.000
_cell.angle_alpha   90.00
_cell.angle_beta   90.00
_cell.angle_gamma   90.00
#
_symmetry.space_group_name_H-M   'P 1'
#
loop_
_entity.id
_entity.type
_entity.pdbx_description
1 polymer ?
#
loop_
_entity_poly.entity_id
_entity_poly.type
_entity_poly.pdbx_seq_one_letter_code
_entity_poly.pdbx_strand_id
1 'polypeptide(L)'
;RSPAKPPGSCWAMLNHNPVPGLVETAAANRDYEPGFAAGMMLKDLKLAQDAAMRAGCSTPLGSEAAALFAMFCNAGNAGKDYSAIYRMIRGEV
;
A
#
# COMPACT_ATOMS: atom_id res chain seq x y z
N ARG A 1 -2.93 31.48 -10.12
CA ARG A 1 -2.78 30.20 -10.86
C ARG A 1 -2.30 29.18 -9.84
N SER A 2 -3.14 28.24 -9.40
CA SER A 2 -2.73 27.23 -8.41
C SER A 2 -1.50 26.47 -8.95
N PRO A 3 -0.49 26.17 -8.11
CA PRO A 3 0.67 25.41 -8.57
C PRO A 3 0.18 24.06 -9.11
N ALA A 4 0.52 23.77 -10.37
CA ALA A 4 0.15 22.52 -10.99
C ALA A 4 0.85 21.37 -10.26
N LYS A 5 0.09 20.31 -9.98
CA LYS A 5 0.56 19.10 -9.29
C LYS A 5 1.64 18.40 -10.14
N PRO A 6 2.80 17.98 -9.59
CA PRO A 6 3.87 17.35 -10.37
C PRO A 6 3.42 16.05 -11.04
N PRO A 7 3.88 15.76 -12.28
CA PRO A 7 3.59 14.48 -12.93
C PRO A 7 4.10 13.31 -12.06
N GLY A 8 3.29 12.26 -11.92
CA GLY A 8 3.59 11.10 -11.08
C GLY A 8 3.21 11.22 -9.61
N SER A 9 2.76 12.39 -9.14
CA SER A 9 2.25 12.51 -7.78
C SER A 9 0.85 11.94 -7.64
N CYS A 10 0.63 11.13 -6.61
CA CYS A 10 -0.66 10.52 -6.28
C CYS A 10 -1.08 10.87 -4.84
N TRP A 11 -2.22 10.37 -4.39
CA TRP A 11 -2.66 10.62 -3.01
C TRP A 11 -1.70 10.02 -1.97
N ALA A 12 -1.21 8.80 -2.22
CA ALA A 12 -0.25 8.13 -1.32
C ALA A 12 1.03 8.95 -1.14
N MET A 13 1.61 9.48 -2.22
CA MET A 13 2.83 10.31 -2.15
C MET A 13 2.67 11.59 -1.32
N LEU A 14 1.47 12.17 -1.29
CA LEU A 14 1.20 13.43 -0.61
C LEU A 14 0.75 13.26 0.85
N ASN A 15 0.20 12.10 1.22
CA ASN A 15 -0.44 11.88 2.53
C ASN A 15 0.13 10.70 3.31
N HIS A 16 0.57 9.64 2.62
CA HIS A 16 1.06 8.39 3.20
C HIS A 16 2.37 7.98 2.51
N ASN A 17 3.30 8.92 2.40
CA ASN A 17 4.56 8.64 1.74
C ASN A 17 5.29 7.52 2.50
N PRO A 18 5.68 6.43 1.83
CA PRO A 18 6.26 5.28 2.52
C PRO A 18 7.72 5.52 2.95
N VAL A 19 8.36 6.62 2.51
CA VAL A 19 9.71 7.00 2.90
C VAL A 19 9.66 7.91 4.13
N PRO A 20 10.36 7.58 5.24
CA PRO A 20 10.41 8.43 6.42
C PRO A 20 10.93 9.85 6.13
N GLY A 21 10.40 10.84 6.84
CA GLY A 21 10.83 12.24 6.82
C GLY A 21 10.21 13.12 5.72
N LEU A 22 9.47 12.55 4.76
CA LEU A 22 8.92 13.33 3.65
C LEU A 22 7.55 13.95 3.92
N VAL A 23 6.67 13.23 4.63
CA VAL A 23 5.34 13.70 5.04
C VAL A 23 5.23 13.48 6.53
N GLU A 24 5.09 14.56 7.30
CA GLU A 24 5.14 14.56 8.77
C GLU A 24 4.14 13.55 9.39
N THR A 25 2.93 13.47 8.85
CA THR A 25 1.85 12.62 9.34
C THR A 25 1.92 11.16 8.84
N ALA A 26 2.87 10.81 7.97
CA ALA A 26 2.94 9.47 7.40
C ALA A 26 3.36 8.42 8.44
N ALA A 27 2.78 7.22 8.34
CA ALA A 27 3.10 6.10 9.23
C ALA A 27 4.59 5.71 9.20
N ALA A 28 5.30 6.00 8.10
CA ALA A 28 6.74 5.77 7.96
C ALA A 28 7.58 6.45 9.05
N ASN A 29 7.10 7.55 9.64
CA ASN A 29 7.80 8.27 10.71
C ASN A 29 7.64 7.65 12.11
N ARG A 30 6.73 6.68 12.26
CA ARG A 30 6.37 6.04 13.53
C ARG A 30 6.44 4.52 13.42
N ASP A 31 7.53 4.03 12.82
CA ASP A 31 7.79 2.59 12.59
C ASP A 31 6.63 1.81 11.97
N TYR A 32 5.89 2.51 11.10
CA TYR A 32 4.71 1.99 10.41
C TYR A 32 3.64 1.46 11.38
N GLU A 33 3.46 2.12 12.52
CA GLU A 33 2.26 1.92 13.34
C GLU A 33 1.00 2.16 12.49
N PRO A 34 0.06 1.20 12.49
CA PRO A 34 -1.01 1.14 11.50
C PRO A 34 -1.99 2.31 11.66
N GLY A 35 -2.11 3.15 10.62
CA GLY A 35 -3.33 3.91 10.38
C GLY A 35 -4.33 3.07 9.60
N PHE A 36 -3.82 2.32 8.60
CA PHE A 36 -4.57 1.29 7.90
C PHE A 36 -3.69 0.03 7.77
N ALA A 37 -4.08 -1.03 8.47
CA ALA A 37 -3.27 -2.25 8.56
C ALA A 37 -3.12 -2.96 7.21
N ALA A 38 -1.94 -3.51 6.94
CA ALA A 38 -1.63 -4.27 5.73
C ALA A 38 -2.56 -5.50 5.58
N GLY A 39 -2.95 -6.13 6.68
CA GLY A 39 -3.95 -7.21 6.66
C GLY A 39 -5.33 -6.76 6.15
N MET A 40 -5.74 -5.52 6.45
CA MET A 40 -6.98 -4.95 5.91
C MET A 40 -6.82 -4.61 4.43
N MET A 41 -5.67 -4.06 4.01
CA MET A 41 -5.38 -3.85 2.59
C MET A 41 -5.44 -5.16 1.79
N LEU A 42 -4.83 -6.24 2.30
CA LEU A 42 -4.90 -7.55 1.67
C LEU A 42 -6.33 -8.08 1.56
N LYS A 43 -7.14 -7.88 2.60
CA LYS A 43 -8.56 -8.25 2.57
C LYS A 43 -9.29 -7.50 1.45
N ASP A 44 -9.13 -6.19 1.36
CA ASP A 44 -9.81 -5.37 0.35
C ASP A 44 -9.34 -5.72 -1.07
N LEU A 45 -8.04 -6.01 -1.27
CA LEU A 45 -7.52 -6.49 -2.54
C LEU A 45 -8.13 -7.83 -2.95
N LYS A 46 -8.29 -8.78 -2.01
CA LYS A 46 -8.97 -10.06 -2.29
C LYS A 46 -10.42 -9.86 -2.68
N LEU A 47 -11.15 -9.00 -1.97
CA LEU A 47 -12.54 -8.65 -2.33
C LEU A 47 -12.61 -8.00 -3.72
N ALA A 48 -11.65 -7.14 -4.07
CA ALA A 48 -11.57 -6.54 -5.39
C ALA A 48 -11.27 -7.56 -6.50
N GLN A 49 -10.39 -8.54 -6.25
CA GLN A 49 -10.11 -9.64 -7.19
C GLN A 49 -11.34 -10.53 -7.39
N ASP A 50 -12.05 -10.89 -6.32
CA ASP A 50 -13.29 -11.67 -6.41
C ASP A 50 -14.37 -10.94 -7.23
N ALA A 51 -14.52 -9.63 -7.02
CA ALA A 51 -15.44 -8.80 -7.78
C ALA A 51 -15.04 -8.70 -9.27
N ALA A 52 -13.74 -8.51 -9.55
CA ALA A 52 -13.22 -8.46 -10.92
C ALA A 52 -13.48 -9.78 -11.67
N MET A 53 -13.28 -10.92 -11.00
CA MET A 53 -13.56 -12.24 -11.57
C MET A 53 -15.04 -12.40 -11.91
N ARG A 54 -15.96 -12.01 -11.01
CA ARG A 54 -17.41 -12.05 -11.27
C ARG A 54 -17.84 -11.13 -12.39
N ALA A 55 -17.16 -10.00 -12.57
CA ALA A 55 -17.43 -9.02 -13.61
C ALA A 55 -16.74 -9.33 -14.96
N GLY A 56 -15.87 -10.35 -15.02
CA GLY A 56 -15.06 -10.63 -16.21
C GLY A 56 -14.01 -9.55 -16.52
N CYS A 57 -13.61 -8.76 -15.51
CA CYS A 57 -12.64 -7.67 -15.66
C CYS A 57 -11.21 -8.15 -15.37
N SER A 58 -10.27 -7.82 -16.26
CA SER A 58 -8.84 -8.05 -16.02
C SER A 58 -8.23 -6.93 -15.17
N THR A 59 -7.56 -7.29 -14.07
CA THR A 59 -6.93 -6.34 -13.14
C THR A 59 -5.48 -6.74 -12.83
N PRO A 60 -4.58 -6.79 -13.83
CA PRO A 60 -3.24 -7.37 -13.66
C PRO A 60 -2.45 -6.71 -12.52
N LEU A 61 -2.46 -5.38 -12.45
CA LEU A 61 -1.77 -4.65 -11.37
C LEU A 61 -2.42 -4.88 -9.99
N GLY A 62 -3.74 -5.08 -9.94
CA GLY A 62 -4.45 -5.41 -8.70
C GLY A 62 -4.13 -6.82 -8.21
N SER A 63 -3.99 -7.75 -9.13
CA SER A 63 -3.60 -9.14 -8.85
C SER A 63 -2.18 -9.20 -8.29
N GLU A 64 -1.23 -8.52 -8.93
CA GLU A 64 0.16 -8.42 -8.44
C GLU A 64 0.23 -7.71 -7.08
N ALA A 65 -0.54 -6.63 -6.88
CA ALA A 65 -0.62 -5.98 -5.58
C ALA A 65 -1.15 -6.94 -4.50
N ALA A 66 -2.19 -7.73 -4.79
CA ALA A 66 -2.72 -8.72 -3.86
C ALA A 66 -1.69 -9.79 -3.50
N ALA A 67 -0.90 -10.26 -4.48
CA ALA A 67 0.17 -11.22 -4.26
C ALA A 67 1.29 -10.64 -3.37
N LEU A 68 1.74 -9.42 -3.64
CA LEU A 68 2.76 -8.74 -2.83
C LEU A 68 2.29 -8.49 -1.40
N PHE A 69 1.04 -8.03 -1.21
CA PHE A 69 0.48 -7.88 0.14
C PHE A 69 0.27 -9.21 0.85
N ALA A 70 -0.02 -10.29 0.13
CA ALA A 70 -0.08 -11.64 0.71
C ALA A 70 1.28 -12.08 1.23
N MET A 71 2.34 -11.92 0.43
CA MET A 71 3.72 -12.19 0.88
C MET A 71 4.08 -11.35 2.11
N PHE A 72 3.80 -10.06 2.06
CA PHE A 72 4.12 -9.12 3.15
C PHE A 72 3.42 -9.50 4.46
N CYS A 73 2.12 -9.80 4.40
CA CYS A 73 1.34 -10.23 5.56
C CYS A 73 1.81 -11.59 6.11
N ASN A 74 2.12 -12.55 5.22
CA ASN A 74 2.61 -13.88 5.62
C ASN A 74 4.00 -13.82 6.27
N ALA A 75 4.81 -12.81 5.96
CA ALA A 75 6.07 -12.52 6.64
C ALA A 75 5.89 -11.89 8.05
N GLY A 76 4.67 -11.88 8.60
CA GLY A 76 4.38 -11.37 9.94
C GLY A 76 4.03 -9.88 10.02
N ASN A 77 3.94 -9.18 8.89
CA ASN A 77 3.71 -7.73 8.85
C ASN A 77 2.24 -7.33 8.72
N ALA A 78 1.29 -8.26 8.90
CA ALA A 78 -0.14 -7.97 8.75
C ALA A 78 -0.64 -6.84 9.67
N GLY A 79 -0.01 -6.65 10.83
CA GLY A 79 -0.32 -5.59 11.80
C GLY A 79 0.38 -4.25 11.56
N LYS A 80 1.25 -4.13 10.55
CA LYS A 80 1.89 -2.86 10.18
C LYS A 80 0.99 -2.06 9.25
N ASP A 81 1.24 -0.75 9.15
CA ASP A 81 0.59 0.09 8.14
C ASP A 81 0.86 -0.44 6.72
N TYR A 82 -0.11 -0.34 5.82
CA TYR A 82 0.04 -0.84 4.44
C TYR A 82 1.25 -0.23 3.70
N SER A 83 1.64 1.01 4.05
CA SER A 83 2.82 1.68 3.47
C SER A 83 4.14 0.99 3.83
N ALA A 84 4.15 0.12 4.86
CA ALA A 84 5.33 -0.64 5.28
C ALA A 84 5.83 -1.66 4.26
N ILE A 85 5.01 -2.03 3.27
CA ILE A 85 5.41 -2.90 2.15
C ILE A 85 6.62 -2.34 1.40
N TYR A 86 6.87 -1.03 1.48
CA TYR A 86 8.08 -0.38 1.00
C TYR A 86 9.36 -1.01 1.56
N ARG A 87 9.41 -1.35 2.86
CA ARG A 87 10.58 -2.00 3.46
C ARG A 87 10.83 -3.37 2.81
N MET A 88 9.77 -4.14 2.53
CA MET A 88 9.90 -5.44 1.85
C MET A 88 10.45 -5.28 0.43
N ILE A 89 9.96 -4.29 -0.33
CA ILE A 89 10.46 -3.98 -1.68
C ILE A 89 11.93 -3.55 -1.66
N ARG A 90 12.37 -2.92 -0.57
CA ARG A 90 13.76 -2.53 -0.33
C ARG A 90 14.67 -3.68 0.14
N GLY A 91 14.10 -4.84 0.49
CA GLY A 91 14.83 -5.97 1.05
C GLY A 91 15.19 -5.81 2.53
N GLU A 92 14.41 -5.02 3.27
CA GLU A 92 14.64 -4.67 4.68
C GLU A 92 13.75 -5.48 5.65
N VAL A 93 12.98 -6.46 5.15
CA VAL A 93 12.02 -7.29 5.92
C VAL A 93 12.10 -8.74 5.49
#